data_AF-A0A925VEY2-F1
#
_entry.id   AF-A0A925VEY2-F1
#
_cell.length_a   1.000
_cell.length_b   1.000
_cell.length_c   1.000
_cell.angle_alpha   90.00
_cell.angle_beta   90.00
_cell.angle_gamma   90.00
#
_symmetry.space_group_name_H-M   'P 1'
#
loop_
_entity.id
_entity.type
_entity.pdbx_description
1 polymer ?
#
loop_
_entity_poly.entity_id
_entity_poly.type
_entity_poly.pdbx_seq_one_letter_code
_entity_poly.pdbx_strand_id
1 'polypeptide(L)'
;MEQIDHVPQCPDPQCDAVATLLATAALGGDLSADEQAQMLTYVATCARCRLRLDGFAGVAQVLPLSVPEVEPPPALRERIL
;
A
#
# COMPACT_ATOMS: atom_id res chain seq x y z
N MET A 1 14.26 28.54 -17.38
CA MET A 1 15.36 27.83 -16.72
C MET A 1 14.83 27.40 -15.36
N GLU A 2 14.12 26.28 -15.32
CA GLU A 2 13.76 25.62 -14.06
C GLU A 2 13.70 24.13 -14.37
N GLN A 3 14.69 23.44 -13.83
CA GLN A 3 14.93 22.02 -14.00
C GLN A 3 13.85 21.28 -13.22
N ILE A 4 12.99 20.54 -13.92
CA ILE A 4 12.12 19.56 -13.28
C ILE A 4 13.02 18.40 -12.87
N ASP A 5 13.18 18.24 -11.56
CA ASP A 5 13.90 17.17 -10.89
C ASP A 5 13.78 15.82 -11.62
N HIS A 6 14.91 15.33 -12.12
CA HIS A 6 15.08 13.92 -12.42
C HIS A 6 15.05 13.13 -11.10
N VAL A 7 13.83 12.86 -10.60
CA VAL A 7 13.59 11.80 -9.62
C VAL A 7 13.96 10.47 -10.30
N PRO A 8 14.77 9.60 -9.65
CA PRO A 8 15.40 8.46 -10.30
C PRO A 8 14.36 7.59 -11.02
N GLN A 9 14.58 7.47 -12.32
CA GLN A 9 13.60 7.16 -13.34
C GLN A 9 13.06 5.75 -13.18
N CYS A 10 11.82 5.69 -12.74
CA CYS A 10 11.02 4.50 -12.73
C CYS A 10 10.17 4.50 -14.01
N PRO A 11 10.18 3.45 -14.85
CA PRO A 11 9.44 3.46 -16.11
C PRO A 11 7.94 3.65 -15.84
N ASP A 12 7.39 4.79 -16.27
CA ASP A 12 6.01 5.21 -16.03
C ASP A 12 4.93 4.13 -16.24
N PRO A 13 4.93 3.31 -17.31
CA PRO A 13 3.87 2.31 -17.51
C PRO A 13 3.83 1.22 -16.43
N GLN A 14 4.97 0.92 -15.78
CA GLN A 14 5.00 -0.07 -14.70
C GLN A 14 4.56 0.52 -13.36
N CYS A 15 4.61 1.84 -13.18
CA CYS A 15 4.09 2.50 -11.98
C CYS A 15 2.57 2.39 -11.88
N ASP A 16 1.88 2.48 -13.02
CA ASP A 16 0.43 2.30 -13.09
C ASP A 16 0.05 0.84 -12.87
N ALA A 17 0.82 -0.10 -13.44
CA ALA A 17 0.60 -1.53 -13.27
C ALA A 17 0.66 -1.96 -11.79
N VAL A 18 1.60 -1.42 -11.00
CA VAL A 18 1.72 -1.76 -9.57
C VAL A 18 0.81 -0.92 -8.67
N ALA A 19 0.19 0.15 -9.15
CA ALA A 19 -0.55 1.10 -8.32
C ALA A 19 -1.63 0.43 -7.46
N THR A 20 -2.38 -0.49 -8.07
CA THR A 20 -3.41 -1.28 -7.37
C THR A 20 -2.78 -2.21 -6.34
N LEU A 21 -1.67 -2.89 -6.66
CA LEU A 21 -0.96 -3.77 -5.74
C LEU A 21 -0.49 -3.02 -4.48
N LEU A 22 0.04 -1.80 -4.65
CA LEU A 22 0.47 -0.95 -3.53
C LEU A 22 -0.69 -0.60 -2.59
N ALA A 23 -1.85 -0.24 -3.15
CA ALA A 23 -3.04 0.08 -2.37
C ALA A 23 -3.61 -1.16 -1.67
N THR A 24 -3.70 -2.29 -2.37
CA THR A 24 -4.14 -3.56 -1.79
C THR A 24 -3.24 -3.98 -0.64
N ALA A 25 -1.92 -3.94 -0.83
CA ALA A 25 -0.95 -4.25 0.22
C ALA A 25 -1.10 -3.33 1.44
N ALA A 26 -1.24 -2.02 1.23
CA ALA A 26 -1.38 -1.05 2.31
C ALA A 26 -2.67 -1.25 3.14
N LEU A 27 -3.74 -1.72 2.51
CA LEU A 27 -5.01 -2.05 3.18
C LEU A 27 -5.01 -3.43 3.85
N GLY A 28 -3.91 -4.18 3.78
CA GLY A 28 -3.85 -5.57 4.25
C GLY A 28 -4.72 -6.53 3.42
N GLY A 29 -5.00 -6.17 2.16
CA GLY A 29 -5.72 -7.01 1.22
C GLY A 29 -4.89 -8.22 0.78
N ASP A 30 -5.59 -9.19 0.19
CA ASP A 30 -4.95 -10.43 -0.27
C ASP A 30 -4.17 -10.18 -1.57
N LEU A 31 -2.94 -10.66 -1.60
CA LEU A 31 -2.05 -10.63 -2.77
C LEU A 31 -1.45 -12.02 -2.91
N SER A 32 -1.43 -12.55 -4.13
CA SER A 32 -0.67 -13.76 -4.42
C SER A 32 0.82 -13.54 -4.15
N ALA A 33 1.56 -14.63 -3.95
CA ALA A 33 3.01 -14.58 -3.73
C ALA A 33 3.74 -13.89 -4.90
N ASP A 34 3.28 -14.11 -6.14
CA ASP A 34 3.86 -13.52 -7.34
C ASP A 34 3.60 -12.00 -7.41
N GLU A 35 2.38 -11.56 -7.10
CA GLU A 35 2.03 -10.14 -7.05
C GLU A 35 2.82 -9.41 -5.96
N GLN A 36 2.95 -10.03 -4.79
CA GLN A 36 3.73 -9.47 -3.69
C GLN A 36 5.21 -9.36 -4.06
N ALA A 37 5.79 -10.40 -4.67
CA ALA A 37 7.18 -10.38 -5.12
C ALA A 37 7.42 -9.33 -6.22
N GLN A 38 6.51 -9.21 -7.19
CA GLN A 38 6.57 -8.21 -8.26
C GLN A 38 6.55 -6.79 -7.67
N MET A 39 5.61 -6.52 -6.77
CA MET A 39 5.48 -5.23 -6.10
C MET A 39 6.73 -4.87 -5.30
N LEU A 40 7.24 -5.80 -4.47
CA LEU A 40 8.43 -5.58 -3.64
C LEU A 40 9.68 -5.31 -4.50
N THR A 41 9.85 -6.08 -5.57
CA THR A 41 10.96 -5.89 -6.53
C THR A 41 10.92 -4.50 -7.15
N TYR A 42 9.73 -4.03 -7.52
CA TYR A 42 9.56 -2.73 -8.14
C TYR A 42 9.76 -1.56 -7.16
N VAL A 43 9.16 -1.64 -5.97
CA VAL A 43 9.32 -0.61 -4.92
C VAL A 43 10.77 -0.45 -4.48
N ALA A 44 11.56 -1.52 -4.50
CA ALA A 44 12.98 -1.46 -4.18
C ALA A 44 13.80 -0.58 -5.15
N THR A 45 13.33 -0.41 -6.39
CA THR A 45 14.03 0.35 -7.44
C THR A 45 13.36 1.70 -7.77
N CYS A 46 12.13 1.91 -7.30
CA CYS A 46 11.29 3.03 -7.67
C CYS A 46 10.96 3.96 -6.49
N ALA A 47 11.69 5.07 -6.36
CA ALA A 47 11.47 6.02 -5.26
C ALA A 47 10.04 6.59 -5.22
N ARG A 48 9.42 6.82 -6.39
CA ARG A 48 8.02 7.29 -6.49
C ARG A 48 7.03 6.27 -5.95
N CYS A 49 7.15 5.00 -6.33
CA CYS A 49 6.26 3.95 -5.83
C CYS A 49 6.49 3.64 -4.36
N ARG A 50 7.72 3.78 -3.85
CA ARG A 50 7.99 3.71 -2.41
C ARG A 50 7.24 4.81 -1.65
N LEU A 51 7.37 6.06 -2.09
CA LEU A 51 6.64 7.18 -1.47
C LEU A 51 5.11 7.01 -1.55
N ARG A 52 4.60 6.46 -2.67
CA ARG A 52 3.17 6.14 -2.79
C ARG A 52 2.73 5.06 -1.81
N LEU A 53 3.53 3.99 -1.65
CA LEU A 53 3.25 2.93 -0.69
C LEU A 53 3.21 3.48 0.74
N ASP A 54 4.19 4.29 1.12
CA ASP A 54 4.24 4.96 2.43
C ASP A 54 3.00 5.85 2.63
N GLY A 55 2.60 6.60 1.60
CA GLY A 55 1.38 7.41 1.61
C GLY A 55 0.12 6.58 1.81
N PHE A 56 -0.03 5.46 1.10
CA PHE A 56 -1.16 4.55 1.29
C PHE A 56 -1.15 3.91 2.68
N ALA A 57 0.00 3.49 3.18
CA ALA A 57 0.14 2.95 4.53
C ALA A 57 -0.24 3.98 5.61
N GLY A 58 0.07 5.26 5.40
CA GLY A 58 -0.37 6.35 6.27
C GLY A 58 -1.89 6.53 6.26
N VAL A 59 -2.52 6.53 5.08
CA VAL A 59 -3.98 6.62 4.97
C VAL A 59 -4.65 5.41 5.60
N ALA A 60 -4.16 4.20 5.35
CA ALA A 60 -4.71 2.95 5.90
C ALA A 60 -4.74 2.95 7.44
N GLN A 61 -3.77 3.59 8.11
CA GLN A 61 -3.76 3.74 9.57
C GLN A 61 -4.83 4.71 10.09
N VAL A 62 -5.22 5.71 9.30
CA VAL A 62 -6.20 6.74 9.70
C VAL A 62 -7.63 6.34 9.36
N LEU A 63 -7.84 5.52 8.32
CA LEU A 63 -9.17 5.07 7.88
C LEU A 63 -10.03 4.48 9.02
N PRO A 64 -9.51 3.61 9.92
CA PRO A 64 -10.30 3.06 11.03
C PRO A 64 -10.87 4.13 11.98
N LEU A 65 -10.23 5.30 12.06
CA LEU A 65 -10.70 6.41 12.91
C LEU A 65 -11.87 7.19 12.28
N SER A 66 -12.14 6.95 10.99
CA SER A 66 -13.17 7.66 10.24
C SER A 66 -14.45 6.84 10.03
N VAL A 67 -14.45 5.58 10.48
CA VAL A 67 -15.61 4.68 10.35
C VAL A 67 -16.31 4.51 11.70
N PRO A 68 -17.64 4.31 11.73
CA PRO A 68 -18.33 3.94 12.96
C PRO A 68 -17.79 2.63 13.52
N GLU A 69 -17.63 2.58 14.84
CA GLU A 69 -17.29 1.34 15.54
C GLU A 69 -18.44 0.34 15.43
N VAL A 70 -18.08 -0.94 15.25
CA VAL A 70 -19.04 -2.06 15.24
C VAL A 70 -18.71 -2.96 16.43
N GLU A 71 -19.70 -3.18 17.29
CA GLU A 71 -19.56 -4.05 18.46
C GLU A 71 -19.17 -5.48 18.02
N PRO A 72 -18.05 -6.04 18.52
CA PRO A 72 -17.66 -7.39 18.16
C PRO A 72 -18.59 -8.45 18.78
N PRO A 73 -18.76 -9.63 18.16
CA PRO A 73 -19.51 -10.72 18.77
C PRO A 73 -18.89 -11.13 20.13
N PRO A 74 -19.69 -11.45 21.16
CA PRO A 74 -19.16 -11.79 22.48
C PRO A 74 -18.20 -12.98 22.45
N ALA A 75 -18.45 -13.97 21.59
CA ALA A 75 -17.60 -15.13 21.39
C ALA A 75 -16.22 -14.81 20.78
N LEU A 76 -16.01 -13.60 20.23
CA LEU A 76 -14.72 -13.23 19.67
C LEU A 76 -13.65 -13.12 20.76
N ARG A 77 -14.01 -12.57 21.93
CA ARG A 77 -13.09 -12.39 23.07
C ARG A 77 -12.50 -13.72 23.53
N GLU A 78 -13.29 -14.78 23.53
CA GLU A 78 -12.87 -16.12 23.95
C GLU A 78 -11.94 -16.82 22.95
N ARG A 79 -11.86 -16.33 21.70
CA ARG A 79 -11.09 -16.97 20.61
C ARG A 79 -9.74 -16.30 20.33
N ILE A 80 -9.53 -15.08 20.80
CA ILE A 80 -8.32 -14.28 20.54
C ILE A 80 -7.48 -14.02 21.80
N LEU A 81 -7.98 -14.43 22.96
CA LEU A 81 -7.28 -14.48 24.24
C LEU A 81 -6.93 -15.94 24.57
#